data_AF-A0AAN6LV06-F1
#
_entry.id   AF-A0AAN6LV06-F1
#
_cell.length_a   1.000
_cell.length_b   1.000
_cell.length_c   1.000
_cell.angle_alpha   90.00
_cell.angle_beta   90.00
_cell.angle_gamma   90.00
#
_symmetry.space_group_name_H-M   'P 1'
#
loop_
_entity.id
_entity.type
_entity.pdbx_description
1 polymer ?
#
loop_
_entity_poly.entity_id
_entity_poly.type
_entity_poly.pdbx_seq_one_letter_code
_entity_poly.pdbx_strand_id
1 'polypeptide(L)'
;MVRNTTFTLALGLLSLASMNMAAPLDARQDREGGADDTATKVKIMPFGASIVEITCWRAYLWQKLQTAGITNIDFVGSHATPSGNCTLSGTPVPFDKDNEGHSGARVTDYASKNQLPPWLSAAKPDIILMHVGTNDAVANIASADVIA
;
A
#
# COMPACT_ATOMS: atom_id res chain seq x y z
N MET A 1 36.81 7.47 48.73
CA MET A 1 38.09 7.10 49.38
C MET A 1 38.03 5.57 49.50
N VAL A 2 38.69 4.70 48.72
CA VAL A 2 39.92 4.70 47.89
C VAL A 2 39.83 3.52 46.89
N ARG A 3 40.29 3.73 45.64
CA ARG A 3 40.85 2.84 44.57
C ARG A 3 40.15 1.50 44.23
N ASN A 4 39.66 1.24 43.02
CA ASN A 4 40.31 1.10 41.69
C ASN A 4 41.43 0.03 41.62
N THR A 5 41.12 -1.13 41.01
CA THR A 5 42.13 -2.04 40.45
C THR A 5 41.63 -2.71 39.18
N THR A 6 42.22 -2.30 38.07
CA THR A 6 42.09 -2.87 36.72
C THR A 6 42.91 -4.16 36.62
N PHE A 7 42.43 -5.17 35.89
CA PHE A 7 43.26 -6.27 35.40
C PHE A 7 43.09 -6.38 33.88
N THR A 8 44.20 -6.21 33.17
CA THR A 8 44.32 -6.42 31.72
C THR A 8 45.11 -7.70 31.51
N LEU A 9 44.61 -8.61 30.67
CA LEU A 9 45.43 -9.67 30.09
C LEU A 9 45.09 -9.80 28.61
N ALA A 10 46.07 -9.45 27.78
CA ALA A 10 46.06 -9.64 26.34
C ALA A 10 46.72 -10.99 26.00
N LEU A 11 46.12 -11.77 25.12
CA LEU A 11 46.81 -12.80 24.36
C LEU A 11 46.18 -12.89 22.97
N GLY A 12 46.98 -12.61 21.95
CA GLY A 12 46.56 -12.51 20.56
C GLY A 12 46.43 -13.86 19.86
N LEU A 13 45.73 -13.83 18.72
CA LEU A 13 45.84 -14.80 17.64
C LEU A 13 45.69 -14.01 16.33
N LEU A 14 46.78 -13.98 15.56
CA LEU A 14 46.86 -13.48 14.21
C LEU A 14 46.37 -14.59 13.28
N SER A 15 45.30 -14.38 12.51
CA SER A 15 44.98 -15.22 11.36
C SER A 15 44.73 -14.34 10.13
N LEU A 16 45.34 -14.77 9.02
CA LEU A 16 45.39 -14.06 7.75
C LEU A 16 44.06 -14.12 6.99
N ALA A 17 43.68 -12.95 6.47
CA ALA A 17 43.00 -12.64 5.21
C ALA A 17 42.01 -13.65 4.59
N SER A 18 40.78 -13.19 4.40
CA SER A 18 40.16 -13.19 3.07
C SER A 18 39.24 -11.97 2.93
N MET A 19 39.65 -11.05 2.05
CA MET A 19 38.83 -9.93 1.58
C MET A 19 37.89 -10.48 0.50
N ASN A 20 36.61 -10.58 0.80
CA ASN A 20 35.55 -10.63 -0.22
C ASN A 20 34.88 -9.25 -0.23
N MET A 21 35.36 -8.37 -1.11
CA MET A 21 34.65 -7.17 -1.50
C MET A 21 33.73 -7.54 -2.66
N ALA A 22 32.46 -7.79 -2.37
CA ALA A 22 31.40 -7.59 -3.35
C ALA A 22 30.90 -6.16 -3.17
N ALA A 23 31.37 -5.24 -4.01
CA ALA A 23 30.80 -3.91 -4.08
C ALA A 23 29.32 -4.03 -4.50
N PRO A 24 28.39 -3.28 -3.87
CA PRO A 24 27.03 -3.23 -4.37
C PRO A 24 27.05 -2.59 -5.77
N LEU A 25 26.43 -3.28 -6.72
CA LEU A 25 26.10 -2.68 -8.00
C LEU A 25 25.04 -1.61 -7.76
N ASP A 26 25.43 -0.37 -8.05
CA ASP A 26 24.57 0.78 -8.34
C ASP A 26 23.91 1.48 -7.14
N ALA A 27 24.75 2.16 -6.36
CA ALA A 27 24.35 3.40 -5.72
C ALA A 27 24.06 4.45 -6.81
N ARG A 28 22.81 4.59 -7.24
CA ARG A 28 22.36 5.84 -7.86
C ARG A 28 22.20 6.89 -6.78
N GLN A 29 23.18 7.78 -6.76
CA GLN A 29 23.33 8.87 -5.83
C GLN A 29 22.83 10.15 -6.52
N ASP A 30 21.53 10.18 -6.85
CA ASP A 30 20.94 11.27 -7.61
C ASP A 30 19.56 11.59 -7.03
N ARG A 31 19.52 12.30 -5.89
CA ARG A 31 18.63 13.45 -5.58
C ARG A 31 18.98 13.95 -4.18
N GLU A 32 19.76 15.02 -4.13
CA GLU A 32 19.72 15.94 -3.00
C GLU A 32 18.36 16.64 -3.00
N GLY A 33 17.45 16.12 -2.18
CA GLY A 33 16.27 16.82 -1.68
C GLY A 33 16.32 16.66 -0.17
N GLY A 34 16.38 17.76 0.57
CA GLY A 34 16.47 17.77 2.02
C GLY A 34 15.41 16.87 2.66
N ALA A 35 15.80 16.19 3.74
CA ALA A 35 14.91 15.41 4.56
C ALA A 35 13.79 16.29 5.11
N ASP A 36 12.67 16.34 4.40
CA ASP A 36 11.37 16.54 5.02
C ASP A 36 11.04 15.24 5.74
N ASP A 37 10.98 15.28 7.07
CA ASP A 37 10.63 14.15 7.94
C ASP A 37 9.11 13.83 7.87
N THR A 38 8.53 14.04 6.69
CA THR A 38 7.26 13.46 6.28
C THR A 38 7.57 12.53 5.11
N ALA A 39 7.81 11.25 5.41
CA ALA A 39 7.85 10.25 4.34
C ALA A 39 6.56 10.39 3.53
N THR A 40 6.67 10.84 2.27
CA THR A 40 5.51 11.12 1.44
C THR A 40 4.67 9.85 1.37
N LYS A 41 3.43 9.93 1.85
CA LYS A 41 2.52 8.79 1.78
C LYS A 41 2.24 8.47 0.32
N VAL A 42 2.32 7.19 -0.04
CA VAL A 42 1.85 6.67 -1.32
C VAL A 42 0.34 6.52 -1.24
N LYS A 43 -0.39 7.31 -2.03
CA LYS A 43 -1.85 7.28 -2.08
C LYS A 43 -2.33 6.19 -3.02
N ILE A 44 -3.06 5.24 -2.46
CA ILE A 44 -3.62 4.11 -3.18
C ILE A 44 -5.13 4.30 -3.22
N MET A 45 -5.74 4.29 -4.40
CA MET A 45 -7.19 4.31 -4.55
C MET A 45 -7.69 2.88 -4.83
N PRO A 46 -8.33 2.21 -3.86
CA PRO A 46 -9.16 1.04 -4.16
C PRO A 46 -10.39 1.51 -4.93
N PHE A 47 -10.48 1.15 -6.21
CA PHE A 47 -11.56 1.61 -7.10
C PHE A 47 -12.38 0.43 -7.60
N GLY A 48 -13.71 0.51 -7.51
CA GLY A 48 -14.55 -0.52 -8.09
C GLY A 48 -16.00 -0.49 -7.63
N ALA A 49 -16.60 -1.67 -7.51
CA ALA A 49 -18.00 -1.81 -7.08
C ALA A 49 -18.13 -2.39 -5.66
N SER A 50 -19.17 -3.19 -5.41
CA SER A 50 -19.46 -3.77 -4.09
C SER A 50 -18.30 -4.57 -3.49
N ILE A 51 -17.55 -5.31 -4.30
CA ILE A 51 -16.39 -6.07 -3.81
C ILE A 51 -15.33 -5.15 -3.18
N VAL A 52 -15.17 -3.92 -3.69
CA VAL A 52 -14.28 -2.92 -3.08
C VAL A 52 -14.94 -2.29 -1.85
N GLU A 53 -16.21 -1.89 -1.98
CA GLU A 53 -16.92 -1.11 -0.95
C GLU A 53 -17.17 -1.90 0.34
N ILE A 54 -17.74 -3.10 0.24
CA ILE A 54 -18.37 -3.77 1.39
C ILE A 54 -17.57 -4.95 1.96
N THR A 55 -16.49 -5.39 1.30
CA THR A 55 -15.73 -6.57 1.73
C THR A 55 -14.44 -6.21 2.48
N CYS A 56 -13.78 -7.21 3.05
CA CYS A 56 -12.65 -7.04 3.97
C CYS A 56 -11.25 -7.28 3.36
N TRP A 57 -11.12 -7.49 2.04
CA TRP A 57 -9.79 -7.74 1.45
C TRP A 57 -8.84 -6.56 1.64
N ARG A 58 -9.35 -5.31 1.72
CA ARG A 58 -8.55 -4.11 1.99
C ARG A 58 -7.89 -4.14 3.35
N ALA A 59 -8.59 -4.64 4.38
CA ALA A 59 -8.01 -4.86 5.71
C ALA A 59 -6.87 -5.90 5.66
N TYR A 60 -7.04 -6.97 4.88
CA TYR A 60 -6.00 -7.98 4.70
C TYR A 60 -4.77 -7.43 3.96
N LEU A 61 -4.98 -6.65 2.89
CA LEU A 61 -3.91 -5.97 2.18
C LEU A 61 -3.16 -5.00 3.10
N TRP A 62 -3.89 -4.17 3.84
CA TRP A 62 -3.33 -3.24 4.80
C TRP A 62 -2.42 -3.96 5.80
N GLN A 63 -2.92 -5.02 6.46
CA GLN A 63 -2.13 -5.79 7.41
C GLN A 63 -0.86 -6.36 6.77
N LYS A 64 -0.95 -6.91 5.56
CA LYS A 64 0.23 -7.44 4.85
C LYS A 64 1.28 -6.35 4.58
N LEU A 65 0.86 -5.16 4.17
CA LEU A 65 1.76 -4.03 3.93
C LEU A 65 2.43 -3.57 5.23
N GLN A 66 1.66 -3.40 6.30
CA GLN A 66 2.20 -3.02 7.61
C GLN A 66 3.19 -4.07 8.15
N THR A 67 2.86 -5.36 8.05
CA THR A 67 3.76 -6.45 8.49
C THR A 67 5.04 -6.52 7.65
N ALA A 68 5.00 -6.09 6.39
CA ALA A 68 6.18 -5.99 5.53
C ALA A 68 7.02 -4.72 5.77
N GLY A 69 6.64 -3.86 6.73
CA GLY A 69 7.32 -2.59 7.00
C GLY A 69 6.95 -1.45 6.04
N ILE A 70 5.94 -1.66 5.18
CA ILE A 70 5.43 -0.63 4.26
C ILE A 70 4.31 0.12 4.98
N THR A 71 4.67 1.20 5.68
CA THR A 71 3.75 1.97 6.54
C THR A 71 3.43 3.36 6.02
N ASN A 72 4.09 3.80 4.94
CA ASN A 72 3.90 5.09 4.30
C ASN A 72 2.80 5.05 3.23
N ILE A 73 1.66 4.44 3.53
CA ILE A 73 0.53 4.33 2.60
C ILE A 73 -0.68 5.11 3.12
N ASP A 74 -1.51 5.56 2.18
CA ASP A 74 -2.82 6.20 2.42
C ASP A 74 -3.82 5.52 1.47
N PHE A 75 -4.91 4.95 1.98
CA PHE A 75 -6.01 4.68 1.06
C PHE A 75 -6.76 5.99 0.82
N VAL A 76 -7.22 6.20 -0.41
CA VAL A 76 -7.91 7.43 -0.80
C VAL A 76 -9.15 7.13 -1.63
N GLY A 77 -10.17 7.96 -1.46
CA GLY A 77 -11.42 7.89 -2.20
C GLY A 77 -12.53 8.62 -1.45
N SER A 78 -13.72 8.66 -2.05
CA SER A 78 -14.87 9.39 -1.50
C SER A 78 -15.64 8.65 -0.40
N HIS A 79 -15.42 7.34 -0.24
CA HIS A 79 -16.13 6.49 0.73
C HIS A 79 -15.20 5.98 1.83
N ALA A 80 -15.73 5.87 3.05
CA ALA A 80 -15.06 5.24 4.20
C ALA A 80 -15.85 4.01 4.67
N THR A 81 -15.66 2.89 3.98
CA THR A 81 -16.44 1.64 4.15
C THR A 81 -15.51 0.42 4.23
N PRO A 82 -15.98 -0.77 4.66
CA PRO A 82 -17.25 -1.01 5.36
C PRO A 82 -17.27 -0.30 6.73
N SER A 83 -18.47 0.12 7.17
CA SER A 83 -18.65 0.74 8.49
C SER A 83 -18.30 -0.21 9.63
N GLY A 84 -18.58 -1.51 9.46
CA GLY A 84 -18.22 -2.57 10.40
C GLY A 84 -16.72 -2.82 10.52
N ASN A 85 -16.36 -3.65 11.51
CA ASN A 85 -14.98 -4.12 11.69
C ASN A 85 -14.71 -5.32 10.80
N CYS A 86 -13.55 -5.32 10.15
CA CYS A 86 -13.02 -6.50 9.48
C CYS A 86 -12.17 -7.30 10.47
N THR A 87 -12.26 -8.63 10.39
CA THR A 87 -11.43 -9.53 11.19
C THR A 87 -10.57 -10.40 10.29
N LEU A 88 -9.35 -10.69 10.73
CA LEU A 88 -8.52 -11.75 10.18
C LEU A 88 -8.28 -12.77 11.29
N SER A 89 -8.63 -14.04 11.02
CA SER A 89 -8.48 -15.13 12.00
C SER A 89 -9.16 -14.84 13.35
N GLY A 90 -10.31 -14.15 13.32
CA GLY A 90 -11.06 -13.75 14.51
C GLY A 90 -10.55 -12.50 15.23
N THR A 91 -9.44 -11.91 14.79
CA THR A 91 -8.89 -10.67 15.37
C THR A 91 -9.29 -9.45 14.52
N PRO A 92 -9.86 -8.39 15.12
CA PRO A 92 -10.11 -7.14 14.41
C PRO A 92 -8.84 -6.55 13.81
N VAL A 93 -8.92 -6.11 12.56
CA VAL A 93 -7.81 -5.45 11.86
C VAL A 93 -8.14 -3.98 11.70
N PRO A 94 -7.47 -3.06 12.42
CA PRO A 94 -7.57 -1.64 12.13
C PRO A 94 -6.87 -1.36 10.80
N PHE A 95 -7.54 -0.61 9.93
CA PHE A 95 -7.02 -0.22 8.63
C PHE A 95 -7.66 1.08 8.19
N ASP A 96 -7.02 1.76 7.25
CA ASP A 96 -7.62 2.88 6.54
C ASP A 96 -8.79 2.38 5.69
N LYS A 97 -9.97 3.00 5.84
CA LYS A 97 -11.21 2.53 5.21
C LYS A 97 -11.53 3.26 3.92
N ASP A 98 -10.73 4.25 3.54
CA ASP A 98 -11.00 5.06 2.38
C ASP A 98 -10.96 4.21 1.09
N ASN A 99 -11.90 4.47 0.20
CA ASN A 99 -12.04 3.79 -1.08
C ASN A 99 -12.96 4.54 -2.04
N GLU A 100 -12.92 4.14 -3.30
CA GLU A 100 -13.78 4.58 -4.38
C GLU A 100 -14.60 3.40 -4.92
N GLY A 101 -15.18 2.61 -4.00
CA GLY A 101 -16.05 1.48 -4.28
C GLY A 101 -17.54 1.88 -4.26
N HIS A 102 -18.30 1.55 -5.31
CA HIS A 102 -19.74 1.86 -5.39
C HIS A 102 -20.58 0.61 -5.74
N SER A 103 -21.34 0.08 -4.79
CA SER A 103 -22.16 -1.11 -4.96
C SER A 103 -23.15 -0.98 -6.12
N GLY A 104 -23.21 -2.02 -6.95
CA GLY A 104 -24.06 -2.07 -8.14
C GLY A 104 -23.50 -1.35 -9.37
N ALA A 105 -22.42 -0.57 -9.24
CA ALA A 105 -21.87 0.16 -10.37
C ALA A 105 -21.22 -0.75 -11.42
N ARG A 106 -21.33 -0.33 -12.67
CA ARG A 106 -20.78 -0.98 -13.87
C ARG A 106 -19.61 -0.17 -14.43
N VAL A 107 -18.64 -0.82 -15.05
CA VAL A 107 -17.52 -0.12 -15.68
C VAL A 107 -17.99 0.71 -16.88
N THR A 108 -18.97 0.20 -17.62
CA THR A 108 -19.59 0.92 -18.74
C THR A 108 -20.30 2.20 -18.31
N ASP A 109 -20.94 2.20 -17.14
CA ASP A 109 -21.54 3.41 -16.54
C ASP A 109 -20.46 4.42 -16.18
N TYR A 110 -19.38 3.98 -15.52
CA TYR A 110 -18.27 4.87 -15.15
C TYR A 110 -17.62 5.55 -16.35
N ALA A 111 -17.41 4.80 -17.43
CA ALA A 111 -16.83 5.31 -18.66
C ALA A 111 -17.79 6.27 -19.39
N SER A 112 -19.01 5.82 -19.66
CA SER A 112 -20.00 6.62 -20.43
C SER A 112 -20.40 7.92 -19.72
N LYS A 113 -20.44 7.92 -18.38
CA LYS A 113 -20.76 9.10 -17.57
C LYS A 113 -19.54 9.89 -17.13
N ASN A 114 -18.34 9.51 -17.58
CA ASN A 114 -17.08 10.17 -17.27
C ASN A 114 -16.87 10.41 -15.76
N GLN A 115 -17.12 9.38 -14.95
CA GLN A 115 -17.15 9.51 -13.47
C GLN A 115 -15.75 9.44 -12.84
N LEU A 116 -14.80 8.79 -13.50
CA LEU A 116 -13.45 8.61 -12.95
C LEU A 116 -12.64 9.91 -12.83
N PRO A 117 -12.60 10.82 -13.82
CA PRO A 117 -11.73 12.00 -13.73
C PRO A 117 -11.98 12.92 -12.52
N PRO A 118 -13.24 13.20 -12.11
CA PRO A 118 -13.50 13.94 -10.87
C PRO A 118 -12.89 13.29 -9.62
N TRP A 119 -12.98 11.97 -9.48
CA TRP A 119 -12.40 11.25 -8.34
C TRP A 119 -10.87 11.28 -8.36
N LEU A 120 -10.26 11.11 -9.55
CA LEU A 120 -8.81 11.23 -9.71
C LEU A 120 -8.31 12.64 -9.39
N SER A 121 -9.05 13.67 -9.82
CA SER A 121 -8.70 15.06 -9.53
C SER A 121 -8.80 15.39 -8.03
N ALA A 122 -9.76 14.80 -7.32
CA ALA A 122 -9.98 15.03 -5.90
C ALA A 122 -8.95 14.29 -5.03
N ALA A 123 -8.80 12.98 -5.22
CA ALA A 123 -7.93 12.13 -4.40
C ALA A 123 -6.45 12.18 -4.83
N LYS A 124 -6.20 12.45 -6.13
CA LYS A 124 -4.88 12.44 -6.76
C LYS A 124 -4.06 11.19 -6.40
N PRO A 125 -4.58 9.97 -6.64
CA PRO A 125 -3.89 8.75 -6.24
C PRO A 125 -2.61 8.54 -7.04
N ASP A 126 -1.61 7.92 -6.41
CA ASP A 126 -0.38 7.46 -7.05
C ASP A 126 -0.56 6.07 -7.68
N ILE A 127 -1.40 5.24 -7.05
CA ILE A 127 -1.71 3.87 -7.47
C ILE A 127 -3.22 3.66 -7.46
N ILE A 128 -3.75 2.98 -8.47
CA ILE A 128 -5.15 2.52 -8.50
C ILE A 128 -5.18 1.00 -8.43
N LEU A 129 -5.93 0.46 -7.46
CA LEU A 129 -6.27 -0.95 -7.38
C LEU A 129 -7.70 -1.13 -7.89
N MET A 130 -7.85 -1.57 -9.12
CA MET A 130 -9.15 -1.64 -9.79
C MET A 130 -9.78 -3.03 -9.69
N HIS A 131 -11.04 -3.08 -9.22
CA HIS A 131 -11.84 -4.29 -9.24
C HIS A 131 -13.32 -3.99 -9.57
N VAL A 132 -13.63 -3.95 -10.87
CA VAL A 132 -14.94 -3.63 -11.45
C VAL A 132 -15.18 -4.50 -12.69
N GLY A 133 -16.44 -4.66 -13.10
CA GLY A 133 -16.85 -5.45 -14.27
C GLY A 133 -17.78 -6.61 -13.93
N THR A 134 -17.89 -7.02 -12.67
CA THR A 134 -18.82 -8.07 -12.24
C THR A 134 -20.27 -7.71 -12.58
N ASN A 135 -20.68 -6.46 -12.35
CA ASN A 135 -22.05 -6.02 -12.62
C ASN A 135 -22.35 -5.89 -14.13
N ASP A 136 -21.34 -5.61 -14.96
CA ASP A 136 -21.46 -5.64 -16.42
C ASP A 136 -21.68 -7.08 -16.90
N ALA A 137 -20.89 -8.02 -16.38
CA ALA A 137 -21.02 -9.45 -16.71
C ALA A 137 -22.38 -10.02 -16.26
N VAL A 138 -22.81 -9.73 -15.03
CA VAL A 138 -24.14 -10.14 -14.52
C VAL A 138 -25.28 -9.55 -15.35
N ALA A 139 -25.08 -8.36 -15.90
CA ALA A 139 -26.06 -7.70 -16.77
C ALA A 139 -25.99 -8.14 -18.23
N ASN A 140 -25.10 -9.07 -18.58
CA ASN A 140 -24.84 -9.51 -19.96
C ASN A 140 -24.52 -8.35 -20.92
N ILE A 141 -23.76 -7.35 -20.45
CA ILE A 141 -23.25 -6.29 -21.33
C ILE A 141 -22.23 -6.92 -22.30
N ALA A 142 -22.37 -6.60 -23.59
CA ALA A 142 -21.48 -7.15 -24.60
C ALA A 142 -20.05 -6.68 -24.35
N SER A 143 -19.06 -7.58 -24.54
CA SER A 143 -17.65 -7.21 -24.38
C SER A 143 -17.23 -6.06 -25.30
N ALA A 144 -17.89 -5.93 -26.46
CA ALA A 144 -17.68 -4.80 -27.36
C ALA A 144 -18.01 -3.46 -26.69
N ASP A 145 -19.09 -3.37 -25.92
CA ASP A 145 -19.50 -2.15 -25.22
C ASP A 145 -18.61 -1.85 -24.00
N VAL A 146 -17.95 -2.87 -23.44
CA VAL A 146 -17.02 -2.73 -22.31
C VAL A 146 -15.65 -2.19 -22.75
N ILE A 147 -15.21 -2.53 -23.97
CA ILE A 147 -13.89 -2.19 -24.51
C ILE A 147 -13.95 -0.92 -25.39
N ALA A 148 -15.15 -0.46 -25.72
CA ALA A 148 -15.41 0.69 -26.60
C ALA A 148 -14.85 2.02 -26.07
#